data_AF-A0A9E4LJW9-F1
#
_entry.id   AF-A0A9E4LJW9-F1
#
_cell.length_a   1.000
_cell.length_b   1.000
_cell.length_c   1.000
_cell.angle_alpha   90.00
_cell.angle_beta   90.00
_cell.angle_gamma   90.00
#
_symmetry.space_group_name_H-M   'P 1'
#
loop_
_entity.id
_entity.type
_entity.pdbx_description
1 polymer ?
#
loop_
_entity_poly.entity_id
_entity_poly.type
_entity_poly.pdbx_seq_one_letter_code
_entity_poly.pdbx_strand_id
1 'polypeptide(L)'
;MPDNLDSIVEPNQEAQQLATDFAFTEGPLWHPDGYWLFVDLRREPPVIHRMSPAGGTPEIIREPSGGTNGMTLDLQGRLLMCEGDNRRIARMEADGTINVVADRWDGKRFHRPNDIVCRSDGSIYITNPSGRVPEEEQEIEWPGTIHRIAPDGTVDMCAHDIDFPNGIAFSPDETVLYVSNTRKLGERPDQYWDGEVKPNQFI
;
A
#
# COMPACT_ATOMS: atom_id res chain seq x y z
N MET A 1 -12.11 -4.94 21.63
CA MET A 1 -11.89 -5.79 20.46
C MET A 1 -12.74 -7.03 20.64
N PRO A 2 -13.36 -7.58 19.59
CA PRO A 2 -14.13 -8.81 19.72
C PRO A 2 -13.19 -9.97 20.11
N ASP A 3 -13.64 -10.83 21.02
CA ASP A 3 -12.82 -11.92 21.59
C ASP A 3 -12.83 -13.20 20.73
N ASN A 4 -13.58 -13.20 19.61
CA ASN A 4 -13.64 -14.31 18.67
C ASN A 4 -13.87 -13.83 17.22
N LEU A 5 -13.37 -14.59 16.25
CA LEU A 5 -13.54 -14.31 14.82
C LEU A 5 -15.01 -14.37 14.37
N ASP A 6 -15.82 -15.22 15.01
CA ASP A 6 -17.23 -15.46 14.68
C ASP A 6 -18.12 -14.22 14.86
N SER A 7 -17.65 -13.20 15.60
CA SER A 7 -18.36 -11.93 15.78
C SER A 7 -17.96 -10.86 14.76
N ILE A 8 -16.96 -11.13 13.92
CA ILE A 8 -16.44 -10.22 12.88
C ILE A 8 -16.75 -10.77 11.48
N VAL A 9 -16.65 -12.08 11.31
CA VAL A 9 -16.89 -12.77 10.04
C VAL A 9 -18.30 -13.35 10.05
N GLU A 10 -19.04 -13.23 8.94
CA GLU A 10 -20.31 -13.95 8.81
C GLU A 10 -20.05 -15.46 8.91
N PRO A 11 -20.59 -16.14 9.94
CA PRO A 11 -20.30 -17.55 10.14
C PRO A 11 -20.83 -18.37 8.95
N ASN A 12 -19.97 -19.25 8.42
CA ASN A 12 -20.24 -20.17 7.30
C ASN A 12 -20.28 -19.55 5.89
N GLN A 13 -19.71 -18.36 5.67
CA GLN A 13 -19.48 -17.87 4.32
C GLN A 13 -18.13 -18.39 3.79
N GLU A 14 -18.16 -19.20 2.73
CA GLU A 14 -16.93 -19.64 2.06
C GLU A 14 -16.35 -18.52 1.19
N ALA A 15 -15.01 -18.42 1.16
CA ALA A 15 -14.34 -17.49 0.27
C ALA A 15 -14.59 -17.90 -1.20
N GLN A 16 -15.11 -16.97 -1.99
CA GLN A 16 -15.33 -17.17 -3.42
C GLN A 16 -14.13 -16.67 -4.23
N GLN A 17 -13.58 -17.52 -5.07
CA GLN A 17 -12.58 -17.11 -6.05
C GLN A 17 -13.25 -16.35 -7.22
N LEU A 18 -12.86 -15.09 -7.43
CA LEU A 18 -13.44 -14.24 -8.47
C LEU A 18 -12.70 -14.31 -9.82
N ALA A 19 -11.40 -14.60 -9.80
CA ALA A 19 -10.54 -14.76 -10.98
C ALA A 19 -9.25 -15.52 -10.67
N THR A 20 -8.49 -15.85 -11.71
CA THR A 20 -7.19 -16.56 -11.69
C THR A 20 -6.24 -15.94 -12.73
N ASP A 21 -5.05 -16.51 -12.87
CA ASP A 21 -4.07 -16.25 -13.94
C ASP A 21 -3.31 -14.93 -13.79
N PHE A 22 -3.06 -14.52 -12.54
CA PHE A 22 -2.20 -13.39 -12.17
C PHE A 22 -0.83 -13.86 -11.67
N ALA A 23 0.17 -12.99 -11.77
CA ALA A 23 1.51 -13.29 -11.27
C ALA A 23 1.64 -13.03 -9.75
N PHE A 24 1.15 -11.89 -9.25
CA PHE A 24 1.14 -11.57 -7.82
C PHE A 24 0.15 -10.44 -7.53
N THR A 25 -1.00 -10.78 -6.96
CA THR A 25 -2.04 -9.79 -6.65
C THR A 25 -1.77 -9.07 -5.33
N GLU A 26 -1.97 -7.75 -5.33
CA GLU A 26 -1.73 -6.87 -4.18
C GLU A 26 -2.68 -5.66 -4.21
N GLY A 27 -2.64 -4.85 -3.16
CA GLY A 27 -3.28 -3.53 -3.11
C GLY A 27 -4.78 -3.50 -3.46
N PRO A 28 -5.61 -4.40 -2.91
CA PRO A 28 -7.04 -4.37 -3.20
C PRO A 28 -7.68 -3.08 -2.66
N LEU A 29 -8.53 -2.47 -3.47
CA LEU A 29 -9.25 -1.24 -3.14
C LEU A 29 -10.70 -1.35 -3.61
N TRP A 30 -11.66 -1.20 -2.71
CA TRP A 30 -13.07 -1.11 -3.08
C TRP A 30 -13.39 0.31 -3.55
N HIS A 31 -13.86 0.45 -4.78
CA HIS A 31 -14.27 1.73 -5.34
C HIS A 31 -15.74 2.05 -4.97
N PRO A 32 -16.08 3.31 -4.65
CA PRO A 32 -17.45 3.72 -4.33
C PRO A 32 -18.50 3.38 -5.39
N ASP A 33 -18.09 3.28 -6.65
CA ASP A 33 -18.96 2.88 -7.77
C ASP A 33 -19.25 1.36 -7.83
N GLY A 34 -18.79 0.58 -6.84
CA GLY A 34 -19.18 -0.82 -6.68
C GLY A 34 -18.32 -1.83 -7.44
N TYR A 35 -17.01 -1.58 -7.54
CA TYR A 35 -16.04 -2.51 -8.13
C TYR A 35 -14.75 -2.57 -7.33
N TRP A 36 -13.97 -3.64 -7.51
CA TRP A 36 -12.62 -3.77 -6.97
C TRP A 36 -11.60 -3.18 -7.94
N LEU A 37 -10.60 -2.50 -7.40
CA LEU A 37 -9.30 -2.30 -8.03
C LEU A 37 -8.27 -3.19 -7.31
N PHE A 38 -7.29 -3.69 -8.05
CA PHE A 38 -6.15 -4.43 -7.50
C PHE A 38 -4.99 -4.39 -8.49
N VAL A 39 -3.79 -4.71 -8.03
CA VAL A 39 -2.62 -4.76 -8.92
C VAL A 39 -2.21 -6.19 -9.21
N ASP A 40 -1.67 -6.46 -10.40
CA ASP A 40 -0.85 -7.63 -10.70
C ASP A 40 0.62 -7.18 -10.79
N LEU A 41 1.30 -7.22 -9.65
CA LEU A 41 2.56 -6.51 -9.41
C LEU A 41 3.77 -7.18 -10.07
N ARG A 42 3.76 -8.51 -10.24
CA ARG A 42 4.90 -9.28 -10.77
C ARG A 42 4.72 -9.69 -12.24
N ARG A 43 3.63 -9.25 -12.88
CA ARG A 43 3.46 -9.36 -14.32
C ARG A 43 4.43 -8.40 -15.01
N GLU A 44 4.87 -8.74 -16.22
CA GLU A 44 5.76 -7.89 -17.01
C GLU A 44 5.06 -7.49 -18.32
N PRO A 45 4.60 -6.24 -18.48
CA PRO A 45 4.65 -5.15 -17.49
C PRO A 45 3.60 -5.30 -16.36
N PRO A 46 3.78 -4.62 -15.20
CA PRO A 46 2.85 -4.67 -14.07
C PRO A 46 1.57 -3.89 -14.40
N VAL A 47 0.43 -4.34 -13.85
CA VAL A 47 -0.91 -3.88 -14.26
C VAL A 47 -1.78 -3.49 -13.08
N ILE A 48 -2.64 -2.50 -13.27
CA ILE A 48 -3.80 -2.23 -12.39
C ILE A 48 -5.05 -2.76 -13.07
N HIS A 49 -5.82 -3.57 -12.36
CA HIS A 49 -7.05 -4.18 -12.83
C HIS A 49 -8.29 -3.61 -12.15
N ARG A 50 -9.42 -3.68 -12.85
CA ARG A 50 -10.76 -3.51 -12.29
C ARG A 50 -11.53 -4.82 -12.36
N MET A 51 -12.21 -5.18 -11.28
CA MET A 51 -13.00 -6.40 -11.17
C MET A 51 -14.43 -6.12 -10.69
N SER A 52 -15.40 -6.71 -11.39
CA SER A 52 -16.79 -6.73 -10.97
C SER A 52 -16.96 -7.58 -9.69
N PRO A 53 -17.87 -7.23 -8.76
CA PRO A 53 -18.16 -8.05 -7.60
C PRO A 53 -18.65 -9.47 -7.96
N ALA A 54 -19.22 -9.65 -9.15
CA ALA A 54 -19.64 -10.95 -9.67
C ALA A 54 -18.48 -11.82 -10.19
N GLY A 55 -17.25 -11.29 -10.22
CA GLY A 55 -16.08 -11.94 -10.82
C GLY A 55 -16.05 -11.85 -12.35
N GLY A 56 -15.23 -12.71 -12.97
CA GLY A 56 -15.06 -12.80 -14.42
C GLY A 56 -13.69 -12.29 -14.88
N THR A 57 -13.60 -11.81 -16.12
CA THR A 57 -12.36 -11.26 -16.67
C THR A 57 -12.17 -9.82 -16.16
N PRO A 58 -11.11 -9.52 -15.40
CA PRO A 58 -10.85 -8.16 -14.98
C PRO A 58 -10.44 -7.28 -16.16
N GLU A 59 -10.84 -6.02 -16.12
CA GLU A 59 -10.44 -5.01 -17.08
C GLU A 59 -9.08 -4.43 -16.70
N ILE A 60 -8.30 -4.02 -17.70
CA ILE A 60 -7.03 -3.31 -17.48
C ILE A 60 -7.33 -1.82 -17.36
N ILE A 61 -7.01 -1.25 -16.19
CA ILE A 61 -7.14 0.19 -15.93
C ILE A 61 -5.84 0.92 -16.28
N ARG A 62 -4.69 0.27 -16.06
CA ARG A 62 -3.38 0.85 -16.37
C ARG A 62 -2.31 -0.20 -16.61
N GLU A 63 -1.60 -0.03 -17.72
CA GLU A 63 -0.46 -0.85 -18.12
C GLU A 63 0.53 0.03 -18.94
N PRO A 64 1.80 0.20 -18.53
CA PRO A 64 2.40 -0.25 -17.27
C PRO A 64 1.94 0.58 -16.06
N SER A 65 1.84 -0.07 -14.90
CA SER A 65 1.43 0.56 -13.63
C SER A 65 2.56 1.29 -12.90
N GLY A 66 3.81 1.21 -13.36
CA GLY A 66 4.97 1.76 -12.66
C GLY A 66 5.34 0.97 -11.38
N GLY A 67 5.01 -0.32 -11.34
CA GLY A 67 5.19 -1.16 -10.16
C GLY A 67 4.29 -0.73 -9.01
N THR A 68 3.07 -0.28 -9.33
CA THR A 68 2.08 0.09 -8.30
C THR A 68 1.84 -1.09 -7.38
N ASN A 69 1.97 -0.88 -6.07
CA ASN A 69 1.61 -1.87 -5.05
C ASN A 69 0.30 -1.46 -4.37
N GLY A 70 0.37 -0.82 -3.20
CA GLY A 70 -0.79 -0.27 -2.50
C GLY A 70 -1.43 0.90 -3.23
N MET A 71 -2.74 1.01 -3.06
CA MET A 71 -3.59 2.04 -3.66
C MET A 71 -4.64 2.50 -2.66
N THR A 72 -5.04 3.77 -2.77
CA THR A 72 -6.18 4.32 -2.03
C THR A 72 -6.82 5.45 -2.83
N LEU A 73 -7.92 6.02 -2.33
CA LEU A 73 -8.52 7.22 -2.92
C LEU A 73 -8.16 8.44 -2.06
N ASP A 74 -7.93 9.57 -2.72
CA ASP A 74 -7.94 10.85 -2.02
C ASP A 74 -9.37 11.32 -1.70
N LEU A 75 -9.50 12.44 -0.98
CA LEU A 75 -10.81 13.00 -0.60
C LEU A 75 -11.66 13.47 -1.80
N GLN A 76 -11.12 13.48 -3.01
CA GLN A 76 -11.81 13.83 -4.25
C GLN A 76 -12.16 12.57 -5.06
N GLY A 77 -11.88 11.37 -4.55
CA GLY A 77 -12.12 10.11 -5.24
C GLY A 77 -11.07 9.77 -6.31
N ARG A 78 -9.92 10.46 -6.32
CA ARG A 78 -8.84 10.18 -7.29
C ARG A 78 -7.93 9.08 -6.77
N LEU A 79 -7.46 8.22 -7.66
CA LEU A 79 -6.62 7.08 -7.30
C LEU A 79 -5.20 7.53 -6.96
N LEU A 80 -4.78 7.28 -5.73
CA LEU A 80 -3.40 7.40 -5.26
C LEU A 80 -2.71 6.04 -5.35
N MET A 81 -1.45 6.04 -5.77
CA MET A 81 -0.70 4.82 -6.10
C MET A 81 0.72 4.89 -5.53
N CYS A 82 1.14 3.83 -4.85
CA CYS A 82 2.54 3.58 -4.50
C CYS A 82 3.28 2.98 -5.70
N GLU A 83 3.82 3.82 -6.60
CA GLU A 83 4.62 3.36 -7.74
C GLU A 83 6.02 2.96 -7.27
N GLY A 84 6.18 1.68 -6.94
CA GLY A 84 7.43 1.15 -6.41
C GLY A 84 8.60 1.30 -7.37
N ASP A 85 8.41 0.98 -8.65
CA ASP A 85 9.51 0.97 -9.62
C ASP A 85 9.94 2.41 -9.98
N ASN A 86 9.00 3.35 -9.96
CA ASN A 86 9.29 4.78 -10.15
C ASN A 86 9.74 5.49 -8.87
N ARG A 87 9.69 4.80 -7.71
CA ARG A 87 10.07 5.32 -6.38
C ARG A 87 9.30 6.59 -6.01
N ARG A 88 7.97 6.60 -6.23
CA ARG A 88 7.12 7.78 -6.03
C ARG A 88 5.69 7.44 -5.64
N ILE A 89 4.99 8.44 -5.10
CA ILE A 89 3.55 8.45 -4.96
C ILE A 89 2.97 9.19 -6.16
N ALA A 90 2.06 8.54 -6.87
CA ALA A 90 1.40 9.07 -8.05
C ALA A 90 -0.11 9.18 -7.83
N ARG A 91 -0.74 10.10 -8.56
CA ARG A 91 -2.19 10.28 -8.60
C ARG A 91 -2.68 10.18 -10.03
N MET A 92 -3.71 9.38 -10.26
CA MET A 92 -4.43 9.33 -11.53
C MET A 92 -5.58 10.33 -11.50
N GLU A 93 -5.57 11.27 -12.44
CA GLU A 93 -6.68 12.20 -12.64
C GLU A 93 -7.82 11.54 -13.42
N ALA A 94 -8.99 12.19 -13.47
CA ALA A 94 -10.18 11.66 -14.13
C ALA A 94 -10.00 11.43 -15.65
N ASP A 95 -9.08 12.14 -16.29
CA ASP A 95 -8.73 11.96 -17.70
C ASP A 95 -7.67 10.86 -17.93
N GLY A 96 -7.23 10.19 -16.87
CA GLY A 96 -6.18 9.17 -16.89
C GLY A 96 -4.76 9.73 -16.77
N THR A 97 -4.57 11.05 -16.71
CA THR A 97 -3.24 11.66 -16.54
C THR A 97 -2.63 11.26 -15.20
N ILE A 98 -1.32 10.99 -15.19
CA ILE A 98 -0.59 10.62 -13.98
C ILE A 98 0.24 11.81 -13.50
N ASN A 99 -0.08 12.31 -12.31
CA ASN A 99 0.67 13.37 -11.64
C ASN A 99 1.49 12.82 -10.48
N VAL A 100 2.70 13.36 -10.29
CA VAL A 100 3.52 13.05 -9.12
C VAL A 100 2.99 13.81 -7.92
N VAL A 101 2.71 13.10 -6.83
CA VAL A 101 2.33 13.70 -5.54
C VAL A 101 3.57 13.96 -4.70
N ALA A 102 4.46 12.97 -4.61
CA ALA A 102 5.76 13.10 -3.96
C ALA A 102 6.70 12.01 -4.49
N ASP A 103 7.99 12.33 -4.63
CA ASP A 103 9.04 11.36 -4.99
C ASP A 103 10.27 11.45 -4.06
N ARG A 104 10.27 12.41 -3.13
CA ARG A 104 11.40 12.69 -2.25
C ARG A 104 10.96 13.14 -0.85
N TRP A 105 11.81 12.85 0.12
CA TRP A 105 11.81 13.43 1.46
C TRP A 105 13.20 14.02 1.72
N ASP A 106 13.30 15.29 2.15
CA ASP A 106 14.59 15.96 2.41
C ASP A 106 15.60 15.83 1.25
N GLY A 107 15.10 15.99 0.03
CA GLY A 107 15.90 15.84 -1.19
C GLY A 107 16.30 14.40 -1.55
N LYS A 108 16.02 13.40 -0.70
CA LYS A 108 16.33 11.98 -0.92
C LYS A 108 15.14 11.25 -1.53
N ARG A 109 15.38 10.39 -2.52
CA ARG A 109 14.35 9.53 -3.11
C ARG A 109 13.82 8.54 -2.08
N PHE A 110 12.51 8.29 -2.12
CA PHE A 110 11.94 7.11 -1.44
C PHE A 110 12.63 5.82 -1.90
N HIS A 111 12.56 4.75 -1.12
CA HIS A 111 13.05 3.44 -1.56
C HIS A 111 12.08 2.85 -2.58
N ARG A 112 11.04 2.17 -2.11
CA ARG A 112 10.02 1.51 -2.93
C ARG A 112 8.70 1.53 -2.15
N PRO A 113 7.93 2.64 -2.23
CA PRO A 113 6.68 2.78 -1.49
C PRO A 113 5.79 1.54 -1.65
N ASN A 114 5.22 1.06 -0.55
CA ASN A 114 4.57 -0.22 -0.49
C ASN A 114 3.05 -0.08 -0.33
N ASP A 115 2.59 0.54 0.75
CA ASP A 115 1.17 0.76 1.00
C ASP A 115 0.87 2.22 1.36
N ILE A 116 -0.40 2.61 1.21
CA ILE A 116 -0.84 4.01 1.27
C ILE A 116 -2.23 4.16 1.88
N VAL A 117 -2.40 5.17 2.73
CA VAL A 117 -3.71 5.58 3.26
C VAL A 117 -3.88 7.09 3.19
N CYS A 118 -5.07 7.56 2.81
CA CYS A 118 -5.44 8.96 2.87
C CYS A 118 -6.25 9.22 4.16
N ARG A 119 -5.84 10.21 4.94
CA ARG A 119 -6.50 10.63 6.17
C ARG A 119 -7.61 11.64 5.87
N SER A 120 -8.59 11.76 6.76
CA SER A 120 -9.71 12.71 6.64
C SER A 120 -9.30 14.19 6.53
N ASP A 121 -8.09 14.56 6.99
CA ASP A 121 -7.52 15.91 6.82
C ASP A 121 -6.85 16.14 5.45
N GLY A 122 -6.84 15.13 4.58
CA GLY A 122 -6.23 15.15 3.26
C GLY A 122 -4.74 14.80 3.24
N SER A 123 -4.12 14.57 4.40
CA SER A 123 -2.75 14.05 4.46
C SER A 123 -2.71 12.61 3.95
N ILE A 124 -1.61 12.26 3.31
CA ILE A 124 -1.36 10.90 2.79
C ILE A 124 -0.25 10.28 3.63
N TYR A 125 -0.41 9.03 4.05
CA TYR A 125 0.61 8.29 4.77
C TYR A 125 1.03 7.08 3.95
N ILE A 126 2.33 6.82 3.87
CA ILE A 126 2.89 5.72 3.09
C ILE A 126 3.91 4.92 3.87
N THR A 127 3.98 3.63 3.58
CA THR A 127 5.08 2.76 4.00
C THR A 127 6.14 2.72 2.91
N ASN A 128 7.40 2.82 3.31
CA ASN A 128 8.55 2.86 2.41
C ASN A 128 9.64 1.87 2.88
N PRO A 129 9.49 0.56 2.58
CA PRO A 129 10.51 -0.44 2.88
C PRO A 129 11.68 -0.37 1.91
N SER A 130 12.90 -0.52 2.42
CA SER A 130 14.14 -0.51 1.63
C SER A 130 14.52 -1.86 1.04
N GLY A 131 14.03 -2.96 1.62
CA GLY A 131 14.48 -4.33 1.33
C GLY A 131 14.23 -4.86 -0.09
N ARG A 132 13.81 -4.01 -1.03
CA ARG A 132 13.66 -4.30 -2.47
C ARG A 132 14.42 -3.29 -3.36
N VAL A 133 15.29 -2.48 -2.77
CA VAL A 133 16.16 -1.51 -3.44
C VAL A 133 17.62 -1.89 -3.12
N PRO A 134 18.51 -2.00 -4.12
CA PRO A 134 19.93 -2.24 -3.88
C PRO A 134 20.51 -1.20 -2.90
N GLU A 135 21.37 -1.64 -1.98
CA GLU A 135 21.89 -0.78 -0.90
C GLU A 135 22.56 0.49 -1.44
N GLU A 136 23.28 0.38 -2.55
CA GLU A 136 23.95 1.48 -3.24
C GLU A 136 22.99 2.52 -3.86
N GLU A 137 21.71 2.18 -4.04
CA GLU A 137 20.67 3.09 -4.57
C GLU A 137 19.79 3.72 -3.47
N GLN A 138 20.00 3.33 -2.20
CA GLN A 138 19.24 3.83 -1.06
C GLN A 138 19.77 5.21 -0.67
N GLU A 139 18.91 6.23 -0.78
CA GLU A 139 19.25 7.62 -0.39
C GLU A 139 18.81 7.92 1.05
N ILE A 140 17.82 7.17 1.57
CA ILE A 140 17.37 7.22 2.95
C ILE A 140 18.08 6.10 3.71
N GLU A 141 18.73 6.45 4.83
CA GLU A 141 19.62 5.56 5.60
C GLU A 141 18.90 4.51 6.45
N TRP A 142 17.60 4.71 6.70
CA TRP A 142 16.79 3.80 7.50
C TRP A 142 16.21 2.69 6.63
N PRO A 143 16.18 1.43 7.09
CA PRO A 143 15.76 0.31 6.25
C PRO A 143 14.25 0.26 5.97
N GLY A 144 13.44 0.99 6.74
CA GLY A 144 12.04 1.20 6.45
C GLY A 144 11.49 2.38 7.21
N THR A 145 10.64 3.13 6.53
CA THR A 145 10.17 4.45 6.96
C THR A 145 8.69 4.63 6.71
N ILE A 146 8.07 5.48 7.51
CA ILE A 146 6.69 5.94 7.33
C ILE A 146 6.75 7.43 7.04
N HIS A 147 6.20 7.83 5.90
CA HIS A 147 6.15 9.24 5.52
C HIS A 147 4.73 9.75 5.51
N ARG A 148 4.58 11.02 5.89
CA ARG A 148 3.35 11.79 5.70
C ARG A 148 3.59 12.83 4.62
N ILE A 149 2.65 12.93 3.69
CA ILE A 149 2.59 13.98 2.68
C ILE A 149 1.39 14.86 3.03
N ALA A 150 1.63 16.10 3.44
CA ALA A 150 0.60 17.06 3.77
C ALA A 150 -0.11 17.58 2.49
N PRO A 151 -1.32 18.14 2.59
CA PRO A 151 -2.04 18.70 1.44
C PRO A 151 -1.28 19.80 0.67
N ASP A 152 -0.34 20.49 1.32
CA ASP A 152 0.52 21.51 0.70
C ASP A 152 1.75 20.93 -0.02
N GLY A 153 1.93 19.61 0.02
CA GLY A 153 3.06 18.90 -0.58
C GLY A 153 4.25 18.70 0.35
N THR A 154 4.22 19.20 1.59
CA THR A 154 5.27 18.94 2.58
C THR A 154 5.36 17.46 2.88
N VAL A 155 6.57 16.90 2.85
CA VAL A 155 6.83 15.49 3.16
C VAL A 155 7.60 15.40 4.47
N ASP A 156 7.01 14.72 5.45
CA ASP A 156 7.61 14.44 6.76
C ASP A 156 7.95 12.94 6.88
N MET A 157 8.95 12.61 7.71
CA MET A 157 9.19 11.24 8.17
C MET A 157 8.59 11.09 9.57
N CYS A 158 7.54 10.30 9.71
CA CYS A 158 6.81 10.11 10.96
C CYS A 158 7.39 9.00 11.83
N ALA A 159 7.95 7.98 11.19
CA ALA A 159 8.62 6.88 11.86
C ALA A 159 9.70 6.29 10.94
N HIS A 160 10.69 5.64 11.53
CA HIS A 160 11.79 4.98 10.85
C HIS A 160 12.24 3.75 11.65
N ASP A 161 13.23 3.05 11.12
CA ASP A 161 13.80 1.84 11.74
C ASP A 161 12.77 0.70 11.91
N ILE A 162 11.83 0.64 10.96
CA ILE A 162 10.91 -0.50 10.82
C ILE A 162 11.50 -1.40 9.74
N ASP A 163 11.74 -2.67 10.05
CA ASP A 163 12.46 -3.57 9.15
C ASP A 163 11.83 -3.70 7.75
N PHE A 164 10.51 -3.95 7.72
CA PHE A 164 9.76 -4.13 6.48
C PHE A 164 8.32 -3.61 6.63
N PRO A 165 8.12 -2.28 6.74
CA PRO A 165 6.79 -1.70 6.85
C PRO A 165 5.98 -2.00 5.59
N ASN A 166 4.73 -2.40 5.78
CA ASN A 166 3.87 -2.91 4.71
C ASN A 166 2.47 -2.30 4.83
N GLY A 167 1.45 -3.09 5.18
CA GLY A 167 0.08 -2.61 5.38
C GLY A 167 -0.03 -1.45 6.37
N ILE A 168 -0.85 -0.45 6.04
CA ILE A 168 -1.06 0.76 6.86
C ILE A 168 -2.54 1.15 6.95
N ALA A 169 -3.04 1.49 8.14
CA ALA A 169 -4.43 1.90 8.34
C ALA A 169 -4.60 2.78 9.59
N PHE A 170 -5.54 3.71 9.55
CA PHE A 170 -5.96 4.46 10.73
C PHE A 170 -7.04 3.72 11.52
N SER A 171 -7.08 3.95 12.84
CA SER A 171 -8.28 3.67 13.64
C SER A 171 -9.49 4.47 13.09
N PRO A 172 -10.74 4.06 13.36
CA PRO A 172 -11.91 4.79 12.87
C PRO A 172 -12.00 6.26 13.29
N ASP A 173 -11.41 6.62 14.44
CA ASP A 173 -11.30 7.99 14.95
C ASP A 173 -9.98 8.70 14.56
N GLU A 174 -9.14 8.03 13.76
CA GLU A 174 -7.83 8.50 13.26
C GLU A 174 -6.85 8.99 14.34
N THR A 175 -7.00 8.49 15.56
CA THR A 175 -6.08 8.77 16.68
C THR A 175 -4.88 7.81 16.71
N VAL A 176 -5.00 6.64 16.08
CA VAL A 176 -3.96 5.61 16.00
C VAL A 176 -3.69 5.26 14.55
N LEU A 177 -2.41 5.21 14.17
CA LEU A 177 -1.94 4.68 12.89
C LEU A 177 -1.36 3.27 13.11
N TYR A 178 -2.03 2.26 12.56
CA TYR A 178 -1.54 0.89 12.53
C TYR A 178 -0.61 0.70 11.33
N VAL A 179 0.57 0.13 11.59
CA VAL A 179 1.54 -0.25 10.56
C VAL A 179 1.95 -1.69 10.80
N SER A 180 1.83 -2.53 9.78
CA SER A 180 2.36 -3.89 9.82
C SER A 180 3.84 -3.91 9.47
N ASN A 181 4.60 -4.75 10.18
CA ASN A 181 5.99 -5.06 9.86
C ASN A 181 6.07 -6.52 9.42
N THR A 182 6.35 -6.77 8.14
CA THR A 182 6.20 -8.13 7.55
C THR A 182 7.24 -9.12 8.08
N ARG A 183 8.45 -8.66 8.38
CA ARG A 183 9.59 -9.52 8.77
C ARG A 183 10.74 -8.68 9.31
N LYS A 184 11.70 -9.32 9.98
CA LYS A 184 12.98 -8.68 10.29
C LYS A 184 13.90 -8.60 9.08
N LEU A 185 14.79 -7.61 9.06
CA LEU A 185 15.85 -7.55 8.05
C LEU A 185 16.76 -8.78 8.18
N GLY A 186 17.04 -9.43 7.06
CA GLY A 186 17.87 -10.65 7.00
C GLY A 186 17.09 -11.97 7.06
N GLU A 187 15.80 -11.95 7.42
CA GLU A 187 14.92 -13.13 7.32
C GLU A 187 14.40 -13.26 5.88
N ARG A 188 14.56 -14.44 5.28
CA ARG A 188 14.17 -14.72 3.88
C ARG A 188 12.64 -14.95 3.77
N PRO A 189 12.04 -14.80 2.56
CA PRO A 189 10.59 -14.96 2.35
C PRO A 189 10.01 -16.36 2.66
N ASP A 190 10.85 -17.37 2.86
CA ASP A 190 10.49 -18.73 3.26
C ASP A 190 10.34 -18.92 4.77
N GLN A 191 10.60 -17.87 5.57
CA GLN A 191 10.35 -17.85 7.00
C GLN A 191 9.10 -17.02 7.26
N TYR A 192 7.95 -17.70 7.30
CA TYR A 192 6.72 -17.09 7.80
C TYR A 192 6.94 -16.71 9.27
N TRP A 193 6.64 -15.46 9.60
CA TRP A 193 6.65 -14.99 10.97
C TRP A 193 5.43 -15.56 11.69
N ASP A 194 5.65 -16.42 12.68
CA ASP A 194 4.61 -17.07 13.50
C ASP A 194 4.01 -16.12 14.54
N GLY A 195 3.53 -14.95 14.09
CA GLY A 195 2.39 -14.26 14.71
C GLY A 195 2.38 -14.07 16.23
N GLU A 196 3.41 -13.45 16.84
CA GLU A 196 3.21 -12.85 18.18
C GLU A 196 2.86 -11.36 18.03
N VAL A 197 1.56 -11.04 18.06
CA VAL A 197 1.09 -9.66 18.22
C VAL A 197 1.47 -9.19 19.63
N LYS A 198 2.56 -8.44 19.74
CA LYS A 198 2.97 -7.84 21.03
C LYS A 198 2.15 -6.57 21.27
N PRO A 199 1.41 -6.44 22.40
CA PRO A 199 0.43 -5.38 22.56
C PRO A 199 0.97 -3.93 22.65
N ASN A 200 2.27 -3.68 22.77
CA ASN A 200 2.76 -2.36 23.23
C ASN A 200 4.16 -1.98 22.70
N GLN A 201 4.31 -1.73 21.41
CA GLN A 201 5.44 -0.91 20.94
C GLN A 201 4.97 0.08 19.86
N PHE A 202 4.40 1.18 20.35
CA PHE A 202 4.45 2.47 19.69
C PHE A 202 4.82 3.47 20.80
N ILE A 203 5.98 4.13 20.67
CA ILE A 203 6.26 5.41 21.32
C ILE A 203 5.97 6.48 20.28
#